data_AF-A0A8B0SPX2-F1
#
_entry.id   AF-A0A8B0SPX2-F1
#
_cell.length_a   1.000
_cell.length_b   1.000
_cell.length_c   1.000
_cell.angle_alpha   90.00
_cell.angle_beta   90.00
_cell.angle_gamma   90.00
#
_symmetry.space_group_name_H-M   'P 1'
#
loop_
_entity.id
_entity.type
_entity.pdbx_description
1 polymer ?
#
loop_
_entity_poly.entity_id
_entity_poly.type
_entity_poly.pdbx_seq_one_letter_code
_entity_poly.pdbx_strand_id
1 'polypeptide(L)'
;MDGLATLSEQDRQIALERFHLLQPYLENQVRLRQIAQDISIPYRTLQHWIANYHQLGLAGLTRKTRSDQGKRRGLSVGLQQFIEGLALQKPPLPITAIHRQVSQLANDRQEKIPHYHQVYSIMGIFAQTDKSDYSTIFPRLNSTTLAH
;
A
#
# COMPACT_ATOMS: atom_id res chain seq x y z
N MET A 1 -5.21 0.74 -25.63
CA MET A 1 -4.57 -0.58 -25.36
C MET A 1 -3.13 -0.27 -24.97
N ASP A 2 -2.89 0.30 -23.80
CA ASP A 2 -1.55 0.80 -23.39
C ASP A 2 -1.29 0.51 -21.91
N GLY A 3 -1.54 -0.74 -21.50
CA GLY A 3 -1.45 -1.13 -20.09
C GLY A 3 -0.03 -1.23 -19.54
N LEU A 4 0.97 -1.49 -20.39
CA LEU A 4 2.38 -1.67 -19.96
C LEU A 4 3.19 -0.36 -19.98
N ALA A 5 2.91 0.52 -20.94
CA ALA A 5 3.62 1.79 -21.11
C ALA A 5 3.39 2.74 -19.92
N THR A 6 2.25 2.62 -19.24
CA THR A 6 1.91 3.42 -18.05
C THR A 6 2.40 2.82 -16.73
N LEU A 7 2.99 1.61 -16.72
CA LEU A 7 3.48 0.97 -15.50
C LEU A 7 4.84 1.52 -15.07
N SER A 8 5.06 1.55 -13.75
CA SER A 8 6.38 1.78 -13.19
C SER A 8 7.35 0.66 -13.59
N GLU A 9 8.64 0.94 -13.61
CA GLU A 9 9.67 -0.06 -13.92
C GLU A 9 9.63 -1.24 -12.93
N GLN A 10 9.34 -0.98 -11.66
CA GLN A 10 9.14 -2.00 -10.64
C GLN A 10 7.94 -2.92 -10.95
N ASP A 11 6.82 -2.35 -11.39
CA ASP A 11 5.64 -3.14 -11.75
C ASP A 11 5.87 -3.98 -13.00
N ARG A 12 6.63 -3.46 -13.97
CA ARG A 12 7.06 -4.21 -15.16
C ARG A 12 7.95 -5.39 -14.78
N GLN A 13 8.92 -5.18 -13.89
CA GLN A 13 9.81 -6.23 -13.41
C GLN A 13 9.03 -7.34 -12.70
N ILE A 14 8.08 -6.99 -11.82
CA ILE A 14 7.22 -7.97 -11.13
C ILE A 14 6.37 -8.75 -12.14
N ALA A 15 5.81 -8.08 -13.15
CA ALA A 15 5.02 -8.74 -14.18
C ALA A 15 5.85 -9.76 -14.98
N LEU A 16 7.10 -9.41 -15.33
CA LEU A 16 8.02 -10.30 -16.03
C LEU A 16 8.43 -11.50 -15.17
N GLU A 17 8.79 -11.29 -13.91
CA GLU A 17 9.13 -12.38 -12.99
C GLU A 17 7.98 -13.39 -12.88
N ARG A 18 6.75 -12.90 -12.68
CA ARG A 18 5.56 -13.76 -12.61
C ARG A 18 5.23 -14.42 -13.93
N PHE A 19 5.49 -13.75 -15.05
CA PHE A 19 5.33 -14.36 -16.37
C PHE A 19 6.29 -15.54 -16.54
N HIS A 20 7.57 -15.39 -16.18
CA HIS A 20 8.53 -16.49 -16.25
C HIS A 20 8.14 -17.69 -15.39
N LEU A 21 7.52 -17.46 -14.24
CA LEU A 21 6.98 -18.54 -13.39
C LEU A 21 5.81 -19.28 -14.05
N LEU A 22 4.99 -18.59 -14.83
CA LEU A 22 3.81 -19.16 -15.50
C LEU A 22 4.11 -19.67 -16.92
N GLN A 23 5.23 -19.25 -17.51
CA GLN A 23 5.62 -19.56 -18.88
C GLN A 23 5.60 -21.07 -19.17
N PRO A 24 6.13 -21.97 -18.30
CA PRO A 24 6.05 -23.42 -18.56
C PRO A 24 4.62 -23.96 -18.62
N TYR A 25 3.68 -23.34 -17.90
CA TYR A 25 2.26 -23.71 -17.99
C TYR A 25 1.60 -23.13 -19.25
N LEU A 26 1.93 -21.89 -19.61
CA LEU A 26 1.41 -21.24 -20.82
C LEU A 26 1.87 -21.95 -22.10
N GLU A 27 3.07 -22.53 -22.08
CA GLU A 27 3.65 -23.34 -23.15
C GLU A 27 3.20 -24.82 -23.10
N ASN A 28 2.25 -25.17 -22.21
CA ASN A 28 1.72 -26.52 -22.00
C ASN A 28 2.77 -27.58 -21.60
N GLN A 29 3.92 -27.17 -21.05
CA GLN A 29 4.99 -28.07 -20.64
C GLN A 29 4.76 -28.65 -19.24
N VAL A 30 4.18 -27.86 -18.33
CA VAL A 30 4.00 -28.23 -16.92
C VAL A 30 2.58 -27.92 -16.45
N ARG A 31 2.02 -28.78 -15.60
CA ARG A 31 0.70 -28.53 -14.99
C ARG A 31 0.80 -27.42 -13.94
N LEU A 32 -0.18 -26.52 -13.88
CA LEU A 32 -0.20 -25.42 -12.91
C LEU A 32 -0.11 -25.87 -11.44
N ARG A 33 -0.61 -27.09 -11.12
CA ARG A 33 -0.50 -27.68 -9.77
C ARG A 33 0.95 -28.01 -9.40
N GLN A 34 1.74 -28.44 -10.36
CA GLN A 34 3.15 -28.76 -10.15
C GLN A 34 3.95 -27.48 -9.92
N ILE A 35 3.70 -26.44 -10.72
CA ILE A 35 4.24 -25.10 -10.46
C ILE A 35 3.90 -24.66 -9.03
N ALA A 36 2.63 -24.73 -8.60
CA ALA A 36 2.23 -24.34 -7.25
C ALA A 36 3.03 -25.03 -6.13
N GLN A 37 3.39 -26.30 -6.32
CA GLN A 37 4.19 -27.07 -5.38
C GLN A 37 5.66 -26.63 -5.41
N ASP A 38 6.23 -26.48 -6.61
CA ASP A 38 7.65 -26.17 -6.79
C ASP A 38 8.02 -24.77 -6.27
N ILE A 39 7.14 -23.78 -6.46
CA ILE A 39 7.41 -22.39 -6.05
C ILE A 39 6.71 -21.97 -4.75
N SER A 40 6.07 -22.91 -4.05
CA SER A 40 5.34 -22.65 -2.78
C SER A 40 4.33 -21.50 -2.86
N ILE A 41 3.77 -21.23 -4.05
CA ILE A 41 2.68 -20.27 -4.24
C ILE A 41 1.35 -21.02 -4.24
N PRO A 42 0.34 -20.59 -3.45
CA PRO A 42 -0.96 -21.23 -3.43
C PRO A 42 -1.57 -21.32 -4.83
N TYR A 43 -2.11 -22.49 -5.18
CA TYR A 43 -2.70 -22.76 -6.49
C TYR A 43 -3.74 -21.72 -6.91
N ARG A 44 -4.57 -21.25 -5.95
CA ARG A 44 -5.58 -20.20 -6.18
C ARG A 44 -4.98 -18.87 -6.64
N THR A 45 -3.78 -18.54 -6.16
CA THR A 45 -3.05 -17.33 -6.57
C THR A 45 -2.59 -17.45 -8.02
N LEU A 46 -2.06 -18.61 -8.41
CA LEU A 46 -1.64 -18.86 -9.79
C LEU A 46 -2.84 -18.87 -10.76
N GLN A 47 -3.97 -19.47 -10.36
CA GLN A 47 -5.21 -19.41 -11.15
C GLN A 47 -5.67 -17.96 -11.36
N HIS A 48 -5.61 -17.14 -10.31
CA HIS A 48 -5.95 -15.72 -10.42
C HIS A 48 -5.01 -14.98 -11.38
N TRP A 49 -3.71 -15.24 -11.33
CA TRP A 49 -2.74 -14.65 -12.26
C TRP A 49 -2.99 -15.04 -13.72
N ILE A 50 -3.29 -16.32 -13.97
CA ILE A 50 -3.63 -16.81 -15.31
C ILE A 50 -4.90 -16.15 -15.83
N ALA A 51 -5.95 -16.06 -15.02
CA ALA A 51 -7.19 -15.39 -15.40
C ALA A 51 -6.95 -13.91 -15.76
N ASN A 52 -6.16 -13.19 -14.96
CA ASN A 52 -5.82 -11.80 -15.24
C ASN A 52 -4.94 -11.66 -16.49
N TYR A 53 -4.00 -12.58 -16.72
CA TYR A 53 -3.14 -12.57 -17.89
C TYR A 53 -3.94 -12.77 -19.18
N HIS A 54 -4.92 -13.68 -19.20
CA HIS A 54 -5.79 -13.85 -20.36
C HIS A 54 -6.65 -12.62 -20.67
N GLN A 55 -7.00 -11.82 -19.65
CA GLN A 55 -7.83 -10.63 -19.82
C GLN A 55 -7.02 -9.35 -20.13
N LEU A 56 -5.83 -9.21 -19.53
CA LEU A 56 -5.07 -7.96 -19.48
C LEU A 56 -3.62 -8.09 -20.00
N GLY A 57 -3.22 -9.29 -20.45
CA GLY A 57 -1.85 -9.60 -20.83
C GLY A 57 -0.87 -9.47 -19.65
N LEU A 58 0.38 -9.10 -19.94
CA LEU A 58 1.43 -8.90 -18.92
C LEU A 58 1.02 -7.87 -17.84
N ALA A 59 0.20 -6.87 -18.18
CA ALA A 59 -0.28 -5.89 -17.21
C ALA A 59 -1.14 -6.54 -16.10
N GLY A 60 -1.82 -7.66 -16.39
CA GLY A 60 -2.59 -8.44 -15.41
C GLY A 60 -1.73 -9.23 -14.41
N LEU A 61 -0.43 -9.36 -14.68
CA LEU A 61 0.54 -10.01 -13.79
C LEU A 61 1.26 -9.02 -12.87
N THR A 62 1.04 -7.71 -13.03
CA THR A 62 1.60 -6.71 -12.13
C THR A 62 1.14 -6.93 -10.69
N ARG A 63 1.85 -6.36 -9.72
CA ARG A 63 1.34 -6.30 -8.36
C ARG A 63 0.02 -5.52 -8.43
N LYS A 64 -1.08 -6.13 -8.00
CA LYS A 64 -2.30 -5.37 -7.75
C LYS A 64 -2.01 -4.43 -6.60
N THR A 65 -1.55 -3.22 -6.90
CA THR A 65 -1.64 -2.10 -5.98
C THR A 65 -3.11 -2.06 -5.60
N ARG A 66 -3.41 -2.29 -4.33
CA ARG A 66 -4.80 -2.28 -3.84
C ARG A 66 -5.43 -0.98 -4.38
N SER A 67 -6.62 -1.05 -4.98
CA SER A 67 -7.33 0.17 -5.45
C SER A 67 -7.58 1.17 -4.31
N ASP A 68 -7.52 0.64 -3.09
CA ASP A 68 -7.59 1.27 -1.78
C ASP A 68 -6.22 1.68 -1.20
N GLN A 69 -5.09 1.27 -1.79
CA GLN A 69 -3.79 1.88 -1.49
C GLN A 69 -3.75 3.26 -2.15
N GLY A 70 -3.89 4.30 -1.34
CA GLY A 70 -3.71 5.69 -1.76
C GLY A 70 -5.00 6.47 -2.06
N LYS A 71 -6.16 5.80 -2.25
CA LYS A 71 -7.45 6.50 -2.08
C LYS A 71 -7.71 6.68 -0.59
N ARG A 72 -7.13 7.74 -0.03
CA ARG A 72 -7.33 8.30 1.33
C ARG A 72 -8.81 8.62 1.55
N ARG A 73 -9.65 7.58 1.60
CA ARG A 73 -11.10 7.70 1.72
C ARG A 73 -11.43 8.25 3.10
N GLY A 74 -11.74 9.54 3.14
CA GLY A 74 -12.36 10.18 4.29
C GLY A 74 -11.61 11.36 4.90
N LEU A 75 -10.49 11.79 4.31
CA LEU A 75 -9.81 13.03 4.71
C LEU A 75 -10.06 14.10 3.66
N SER A 76 -10.68 15.21 4.07
CA SER A 76 -10.79 16.40 3.22
C SER A 76 -9.40 16.92 2.87
N VAL A 77 -9.31 17.65 1.75
CA VAL A 77 -8.06 18.35 1.36
C VAL A 77 -7.61 19.31 2.46
N GLY A 78 -8.55 19.97 3.14
CA GLY A 78 -8.25 20.89 4.24
C GLY A 78 -7.62 20.20 5.45
N LEU A 79 -8.06 19.00 5.82
CA LEU A 79 -7.42 18.23 6.90
C LEU A 79 -6.04 17.70 6.48
N GLN A 80 -5.85 17.33 5.22
CA GLN A 80 -4.53 16.91 4.72
C GLN A 80 -3.52 18.06 4.81
N GLN A 81 -3.87 19.23 4.28
CA GLN A 81 -3.02 20.43 4.36
C GLN A 81 -2.73 20.86 5.79
N PHE A 82 -3.68 20.67 6.71
CA PHE A 82 -3.46 20.96 8.12
C PHE A 82 -2.45 20.00 8.77
N ILE A 83 -2.56 18.69 8.49
CA ILE A 83 -1.57 17.69 8.95
C ILE A 83 -0.18 18.05 8.39
N GLU A 84 -0.10 18.43 7.12
CA GLU A 84 1.14 18.84 6.46
C GLU A 84 1.73 20.09 7.14
N GLY A 85 0.91 21.10 7.43
CA GLY A 85 1.36 22.30 8.14
C GLY A 85 1.93 21.99 9.52
N LEU A 86 1.30 21.09 10.28
CA LEU A 86 1.80 20.65 11.59
C LEU A 86 3.09 19.82 11.47
N ALA A 87 3.23 19.03 10.41
CA ALA A 87 4.43 18.23 10.14
C ALA A 87 5.68 19.08 9.91
N LEU A 88 5.50 20.27 9.32
CA LEU A 88 6.58 21.18 8.96
C LEU A 88 6.98 22.14 10.10
N GLN A 89 6.21 22.17 11.20
CA GLN A 89 6.52 23.02 12.36
C GLN A 89 7.76 22.55 13.10
N LYS A 90 8.55 23.52 13.59
CA LYS A 90 9.69 23.28 14.48
C LYS A 90 9.46 23.96 15.83
N PRO A 91 9.72 23.27 16.97
CA PRO A 91 10.14 21.87 17.08
C PRO A 91 9.04 20.88 16.64
N PRO A 92 9.40 19.65 16.19
CA PRO A 92 8.45 18.69 15.67
C PRO A 92 7.43 18.30 16.76
N LEU A 93 6.16 18.32 16.39
CA LEU A 93 5.09 17.89 17.28
C LEU A 93 5.02 16.36 17.32
N PRO A 94 4.78 15.75 18.50
CA PRO A 94 4.53 14.32 18.57
C PRO A 94 3.25 13.99 17.82
N ILE A 95 3.23 12.85 17.12
CA ILE A 95 2.10 12.43 16.30
C ILE A 95 0.77 12.34 17.07
N THR A 96 0.82 12.08 18.37
CA THR A 96 -0.35 12.10 19.25
C THR A 96 -0.92 13.50 19.44
N ALA A 97 -0.07 14.54 19.49
CA ALA A 97 -0.50 15.92 19.52
C ALA A 97 -1.08 16.34 18.17
N ILE A 98 -0.46 15.94 17.07
CA ILE A 98 -0.96 16.17 15.71
C ILE A 98 -2.33 15.49 15.54
N HIS A 99 -2.45 14.22 15.91
CA HIS A 99 -3.72 13.47 15.83
C HIS A 99 -4.82 14.12 16.68
N ARG A 100 -4.50 14.61 17.88
CA ARG A 100 -5.44 15.34 18.73
C ARG A 100 -5.93 16.63 18.08
N GLN A 101 -5.02 17.47 17.58
CA GLN A 101 -5.37 18.75 16.94
C GLN A 101 -6.17 18.54 15.65
N VAL A 102 -5.80 17.56 14.85
CA VAL A 102 -6.51 17.22 13.61
C VAL A 102 -7.90 16.65 13.92
N SER A 103 -8.04 15.85 14.98
CA SER A 103 -9.35 15.33 15.42
C SER A 103 -10.26 16.44 15.95
N GLN A 104 -9.71 17.41 16.68
CA GLN A 104 -10.43 18.61 17.11
C GLN A 104 -10.91 19.42 15.90
N LEU A 105 -10.02 19.72 14.96
CA LEU A 105 -10.39 20.47 13.75
C LEU A 105 -11.44 19.74 12.89
N ALA A 106 -11.34 18.42 12.78
CA ALA A 106 -12.33 17.61 12.07
C ALA A 106 -13.70 17.69 12.77
N ASN A 107 -13.73 17.62 14.10
CA ASN A 107 -14.96 17.76 14.88
C ASN A 107 -15.58 19.15 14.73
N ASP A 108 -14.77 20.22 14.80
CA ASP A 108 -15.22 21.61 14.64
C ASP A 108 -15.80 21.88 13.25
N ARG A 109 -15.24 21.21 12.23
CA ARG A 109 -15.71 21.29 10.84
C ARG A 109 -16.82 20.29 10.50
N GLN A 110 -17.28 19.49 11.48
CA GLN A 110 -18.22 18.38 11.29
C GLN A 110 -17.80 17.40 10.17
N GLU A 111 -16.50 17.25 10.00
CA GLU A 111 -15.89 16.32 9.07
C GLU A 111 -15.61 14.96 9.74
N LYS A 112 -15.33 13.95 8.93
CA LYS A 112 -14.98 12.62 9.44
C LYS A 112 -13.67 12.68 10.22
N ILE A 113 -13.72 12.26 11.49
CA ILE A 113 -12.55 12.21 12.35
C ILE A 113 -11.50 11.23 11.79
N PRO A 114 -10.23 11.65 11.63
CA PRO A 114 -9.20 10.80 11.06
C PRO A 114 -8.76 9.72 12.05
N HIS A 115 -8.59 8.49 11.55
CA HIS A 115 -7.91 7.45 12.32
C HIS A 115 -6.42 7.77 12.42
N TYR A 116 -5.82 7.40 13.55
CA TYR A 116 -4.39 7.53 13.83
C TYR A 116 -3.49 7.12 12.66
N HIS A 117 -3.77 5.97 12.04
CA HIS A 117 -2.99 5.45 10.92
C HIS A 117 -3.07 6.33 9.65
N GLN A 118 -4.15 7.08 9.44
CA GLN A 118 -4.26 8.03 8.32
C GLN A 118 -3.32 9.23 8.53
N VAL A 119 -3.24 9.76 9.76
CA VAL A 119 -2.29 10.82 10.12
C VAL A 119 -0.85 10.32 10.02
N TYR A 120 -0.57 9.13 10.57
CA TYR A 120 0.75 8.48 10.47
C TYR A 120 1.21 8.29 9.02
N SER A 121 0.32 7.80 8.15
CA SER A 121 0.65 7.57 6.74
C SER A 121 0.93 8.86 5.98
N ILE A 122 0.32 9.99 6.35
CA ILE A 122 0.59 11.29 5.74
C ILE A 122 1.94 11.83 6.25
N MET A 123 2.17 11.77 7.57
CA MET A 123 3.46 12.14 8.18
C MET A 123 4.65 11.34 7.61
N GLY A 124 4.46 10.04 7.37
CA GLY A 124 5.49 9.14 6.83
C GLY A 124 5.95 9.47 5.41
N ILE A 125 5.17 10.25 4.64
CA ILE A 125 5.59 10.78 3.33
C ILE A 125 6.68 11.85 3.52
N PHE A 126 6.57 12.67 4.56
CA PHE A 126 7.50 13.76 4.85
C PHE A 126 8.71 13.31 5.68
N ALA A 127 8.60 12.19 6.40
CA ALA A 127 9.70 11.59 7.18
C ALA A 127 10.84 10.97 6.34
N GLN A 128 10.80 11.08 5.00
CA GLN A 128 11.91 10.68 4.12
C GLN A 128 13.04 11.73 4.06
N THR A 129 12.90 12.90 4.71
CA THR A 129 13.95 13.94 4.74
C THR A 129 14.80 13.95 6.01
N ASP A 130 14.39 13.27 7.10
CA ASP A 130 15.22 13.13 8.31
C ASP A 130 14.77 11.90 9.12
N LYS A 131 15.40 10.75 8.83
CA LYS A 131 14.88 9.42 9.20
C LYS A 131 15.33 8.93 10.59
N SER A 132 15.99 9.76 11.40
CA SER A 132 16.69 9.35 12.63
C SER A 132 15.82 9.39 13.90
N ASP A 133 14.78 10.21 13.97
CA ASP A 133 14.14 10.52 15.28
C ASP A 133 12.84 9.77 15.59
N TYR A 134 12.08 9.30 14.60
CA TYR A 134 10.71 8.83 14.86
C TYR A 134 10.59 7.37 15.37
N SER A 135 11.56 6.50 15.09
CA SER A 135 11.56 5.11 15.61
C SER A 135 12.01 5.01 17.07
N THR A 136 12.72 6.02 17.57
CA THR A 136 13.32 6.01 18.92
C THR A 136 12.32 6.43 19.99
N ILE A 137 11.31 7.25 19.64
CA ILE A 137 10.38 7.83 20.62
C ILE A 137 9.17 6.93 20.91
N PHE A 138 8.83 5.96 20.03
CA PHE A 138 7.58 5.18 20.16
C PHE A 138 7.77 3.67 19.88
N PRO A 139 8.15 2.84 20.89
CA PRO A 139 8.43 1.41 20.69
C PRO A 139 7.22 0.47 20.79
N ARG A 140 5.98 0.98 20.87
CA ARG A 140 4.79 0.11 20.98
C ARG A 140 3.79 0.44 19.89
N LEU A 141 3.61 -0.48 18.95
CA LEU A 141 2.31 -0.93 18.40
C LEU A 141 2.55 -2.15 17.48
N ASN A 142 3.11 -3.25 18.01
CA ASN A 142 2.85 -4.57 17.44
C ASN A 142 1.42 -4.93 17.84
N SER A 143 0.46 -4.62 16.97
CA SER A 143 -0.94 -4.95 17.17
C SER A 143 -1.16 -6.43 16.84
N THR A 144 -0.65 -7.31 17.69
CA THR A 144 -1.27 -8.62 17.92
C THR A 144 -2.37 -8.39 18.93
N THR A 145 -3.62 -8.59 18.53
CA THR A 145 -4.66 -9.39 19.21
C THR A 145 -5.96 -9.26 18.41
N LEU A 146 -6.15 -10.23 17.51
CA LEU A 146 -7.45 -10.82 17.20
C LEU A 146 -7.77 -11.85 18.29
N ALA A 147 -9.05 -12.01 18.62
CA ALA A 147 -9.66 -12.97 19.56
C ALA A 147 -9.43 -12.62 21.05
N HIS A 148 -10.43 -12.64 21.93
CA HIS A 148 -11.67 -13.43 22.00
C HIS A 148 -12.88 -12.54 22.26
#